data_AF-A0A7Y8KHD0-F1
#
_entry.id   AF-A0A7Y8KHD0-F1
#
_cell.length_a   1.000
_cell.length_b   1.000
_cell.length_c   1.000
_cell.angle_alpha   90.00
_cell.angle_beta   90.00
_cell.angle_gamma   90.00
#
_symmetry.space_group_name_H-M   'P 1'
#
loop_
_entity.id
_entity.type
_entity.pdbx_description
1 polymer ?
#
loop_
_entity_poly.entity_id
_entity_poly.type
_entity_poly.pdbx_seq_one_letter_code
_entity_poly.pdbx_strand_id
1 'polypeptide(L)'
;MSPTHRRPVPLSKAYRLLNHGPTVLVSAAHNGQRNIMAAAWAMPLDFEPPKVAVVLDKATWTRQLLEGAGTFVLQVPCAAQADLVQTVGNTTGADTDKFAAYGLQTFKGEHTEAPLLEGCVAWLECRLLPEPHNQQAYDLFLGEVVAAYADARVFSDGRWHFEGHDELRTLHHVAGGHFLTIGEPIDGHQL
;
A
#
# COMPACT_ATOMS: atom_id res chain seq x y z
N MET A 1 3.77 -21.71 -12.98
CA MET A 1 3.85 -20.47 -12.18
C MET A 1 4.11 -19.34 -13.15
N SER A 2 3.23 -18.34 -13.23
CA SER A 2 3.45 -17.16 -14.07
C SER A 2 4.74 -16.46 -13.61
N PRO A 3 5.60 -15.96 -14.52
CA PRO A 3 6.77 -15.19 -14.12
C PRO A 3 6.34 -14.01 -13.22
N THR A 4 6.97 -13.87 -12.06
CA THR A 4 6.71 -12.74 -11.16
C THR A 4 7.26 -11.48 -11.81
N HIS A 5 6.39 -10.53 -12.19
CA HIS A 5 6.80 -9.24 -12.76
C HIS A 5 7.33 -8.25 -11.70
N ARG A 6 7.28 -8.63 -10.42
CA ARG A 6 7.80 -7.86 -9.29
C ARG A 6 9.32 -7.67 -9.37
N ARG A 7 9.77 -6.42 -9.30
CA ARG A 7 11.19 -6.02 -9.25
C ARG A 7 11.45 -5.11 -8.04
N PRO A 8 12.65 -5.19 -7.43
CA PRO A 8 13.03 -4.25 -6.37
C PRO A 8 13.11 -2.83 -6.94
N VAL A 9 12.70 -1.86 -6.13
CA VAL A 9 12.79 -0.42 -6.41
C VAL A 9 13.84 0.17 -5.48
N PRO A 10 14.84 0.91 -5.99
CA PRO A 10 15.80 1.62 -5.13
C PRO A 10 15.07 2.52 -4.13
N LEU A 11 15.47 2.49 -2.86
CA LEU A 11 14.81 3.26 -1.79
C LEU A 11 14.74 4.76 -2.09
N SER A 12 15.79 5.33 -2.69
CA SER A 12 15.84 6.72 -3.17
C SER A 12 14.81 7.07 -4.27
N LYS A 13 14.05 6.08 -4.77
CA LYS A 13 12.96 6.22 -5.75
C LYS A 13 11.61 5.72 -5.22
N ALA A 14 11.55 5.14 -4.01
CA ALA A 14 10.34 4.53 -3.47
C ALA A 14 9.17 5.52 -3.34
N TYR A 15 9.46 6.78 -2.99
CA TYR A 15 8.45 7.85 -2.91
C TYR A 15 7.61 8.01 -4.19
N ARG A 16 8.20 7.71 -5.36
CA ARG A 16 7.51 7.80 -6.65
C ARG A 16 6.35 6.80 -6.80
N LEU A 17 6.34 5.74 -6.02
CA LEU A 17 5.26 4.74 -6.02
C LEU A 17 3.94 5.32 -5.48
N LEU A 18 4.00 6.40 -4.69
CA LEU A 18 2.83 7.03 -4.05
C LEU A 18 2.62 8.49 -4.46
N ASN A 19 3.51 9.10 -5.24
CA ASN A 19 3.46 10.53 -5.58
C ASN A 19 2.17 10.96 -6.31
N HIS A 20 1.56 10.09 -7.09
CA HIS A 20 0.31 10.36 -7.80
C HIS A 20 -0.93 10.14 -6.92
N GLY A 21 -0.75 9.85 -5.63
CA GLY A 21 -1.81 9.74 -4.64
C GLY A 21 -2.79 8.57 -4.85
N PRO A 22 -2.32 7.33 -5.06
CA PRO A 22 -3.21 6.19 -5.15
C PRO A 22 -3.83 5.87 -3.78
N THR A 23 -5.03 5.29 -3.80
CA THR A 23 -5.52 4.50 -2.67
C THR A 23 -4.57 3.33 -2.45
N VAL A 24 -4.26 3.01 -1.19
CA VAL A 24 -3.38 1.90 -0.84
C VAL A 24 -4.14 0.85 -0.04
N LEU A 25 -3.59 -0.35 0.01
CA LEU A 25 -3.92 -1.35 1.02
C LEU A 25 -2.82 -1.37 2.08
N VAL A 26 -3.22 -1.51 3.34
CA VAL A 26 -2.32 -1.62 4.49
C VAL A 26 -2.44 -3.01 5.07
N SER A 27 -1.34 -3.76 5.10
CA SER A 27 -1.28 -5.03 5.83
C SER A 27 -0.33 -4.94 7.02
N ALA A 28 -0.68 -5.66 8.08
CA ALA A 28 0.09 -5.77 9.32
C ALA A 28 -0.10 -7.17 9.91
N ALA A 29 0.88 -7.64 10.68
CA ALA A 29 0.81 -8.91 11.37
C ALA A 29 1.51 -8.85 12.73
N HIS A 30 0.87 -9.41 13.75
CA HIS A 30 1.39 -9.45 15.12
C HIS A 30 0.81 -10.66 15.86
N ASN A 31 1.63 -11.34 16.68
CA ASN A 31 1.23 -12.50 17.51
C ASN A 31 0.45 -13.59 16.74
N GLY A 32 0.90 -13.91 15.53
CA GLY A 32 0.26 -14.94 14.69
C GLY A 32 -1.06 -14.51 14.02
N GLN A 33 -1.50 -13.27 14.24
CA GLN A 33 -2.63 -12.67 13.56
C GLN A 33 -2.16 -11.74 12.44
N ARG A 34 -2.98 -11.57 11.41
CA ARG A 34 -2.72 -10.71 10.26
C ARG A 34 -4.00 -10.02 9.82
N ASN A 35 -3.87 -8.86 9.18
CA ASN A 35 -4.99 -8.18 8.56
C ASN A 35 -4.58 -7.36 7.35
N ILE A 36 -5.58 -6.99 6.55
CA ILE A 36 -5.47 -6.01 5.46
C ILE A 36 -6.67 -5.06 5.49
N MET A 37 -6.44 -3.80 5.18
CA MET A 37 -7.49 -2.78 5.01
C MET A 37 -7.17 -1.86 3.85
N ALA A 38 -8.16 -1.12 3.36
CA ALA A 38 -7.94 -0.02 2.43
C ALA A 38 -7.68 1.29 3.18
N ALA A 39 -6.80 2.13 2.64
CA ALA A 39 -6.54 3.48 3.11
C ALA A 39 -6.39 4.42 1.90
N ALA A 40 -7.29 5.39 1.78
CA ALA A 40 -7.16 6.45 0.79
C ALA A 40 -6.20 7.57 1.25
N TRP A 41 -6.08 7.75 2.57
CA TRP A 41 -5.25 8.79 3.18
C TRP A 41 -3.85 8.26 3.45
N ALA A 42 -3.04 8.19 2.39
CA ALA A 42 -1.63 7.85 2.44
C ALA A 42 -0.83 8.75 1.48
N MET A 43 0.40 9.11 1.86
CA MET A 43 1.27 9.95 1.04
C MET A 43 2.75 9.73 1.33
N PRO A 44 3.65 9.99 0.36
CA PRO A 44 5.07 10.13 0.67
C PRO A 44 5.31 11.38 1.54
N LEU A 45 6.29 11.28 2.45
CA LEU A 45 6.64 12.33 3.40
C LEU A 45 8.07 12.84 3.21
N ASP A 46 9.00 11.97 2.80
CA ASP A 46 10.42 12.33 2.63
C ASP A 46 11.08 11.48 1.54
N PHE A 47 12.20 11.95 1.00
CA PHE A 47 12.94 11.31 -0.09
C PHE A 47 14.01 10.33 0.42
N GLU A 48 14.84 10.73 1.38
CA GLU A 48 16.00 9.93 1.83
C GLU A 48 16.36 10.20 3.32
N PRO A 49 16.18 9.23 4.25
CA PRO A 49 15.54 7.94 4.00
C PRO A 49 14.05 8.13 3.67
N PRO A 50 13.50 7.33 2.75
CA PRO A 50 12.12 7.47 2.30
C PRO A 50 11.13 7.26 3.45
N LYS A 51 10.22 8.22 3.63
CA LYS A 51 9.17 8.15 4.66
C LYS A 51 7.79 8.27 4.03
N VAL A 52 6.81 7.67 4.69
CA VAL A 52 5.40 7.74 4.32
C VAL A 52 4.56 8.13 5.52
N ALA A 53 3.40 8.72 5.24
CA ALA A 53 2.35 8.97 6.22
C ALA A 53 1.09 8.20 5.80
N VAL A 54 0.37 7.63 6.77
CA VAL A 54 -0.93 7.00 6.57
C VAL A 54 -1.83 7.24 7.78
N VAL A 55 -3.12 7.48 7.55
CA VAL A 55 -4.10 7.64 8.63
C VAL A 55 -4.82 6.32 8.88
N LEU A 56 -4.86 5.87 10.13
CA LEU A 56 -5.49 4.61 10.55
C LEU A 56 -6.43 4.84 11.73
N ASP A 57 -7.74 4.79 11.46
CA ASP A 57 -8.78 5.00 12.46
C ASP A 57 -8.64 4.05 13.67
N LYS A 58 -8.98 4.55 14.86
CA LYS A 58 -8.85 3.86 16.16
C LYS A 58 -9.60 2.52 16.22
N ALA A 59 -10.69 2.37 15.47
CA ALA A 59 -11.47 1.15 15.42
C ALA A 59 -10.87 0.08 14.50
N THR A 60 -9.83 0.41 13.72
CA THR A 60 -9.27 -0.54 12.75
C THR A 60 -8.40 -1.60 13.42
N TRP A 61 -8.66 -2.85 13.07
CA TRP A 61 -7.84 -3.97 13.54
C TRP A 61 -6.38 -3.88 13.04
N THR A 62 -6.17 -3.34 11.83
CA THR A 62 -4.83 -3.14 11.27
C THR A 62 -3.98 -2.21 12.12
N ARG A 63 -4.56 -1.16 12.71
CA ARG A 63 -3.85 -0.27 13.63
C ARG A 63 -3.27 -1.03 14.82
N GLN A 64 -4.09 -1.86 15.48
CA GLN A 64 -3.65 -2.62 16.66
C GLN A 64 -2.50 -3.57 16.33
N LEU A 65 -2.60 -4.28 15.19
CA LEU A 65 -1.53 -5.16 14.73
C LEU A 65 -0.25 -4.39 14.39
N LEU A 66 -0.38 -3.26 13.70
CA LEU A 66 0.76 -2.42 13.32
C LEU A 66 1.47 -1.82 14.54
N GLU A 67 0.71 -1.29 15.51
CA GLU A 67 1.24 -0.75 16.77
C GLU A 67 1.99 -1.85 17.57
N GLY A 68 1.44 -3.07 17.62
CA GLY A 68 2.09 -4.21 18.27
C GLY A 68 3.34 -4.72 17.54
N ALA A 69 3.33 -4.68 16.21
CA ALA A 69 4.43 -5.20 15.38
C ALA A 69 5.57 -4.19 15.17
N GLY A 70 5.28 -2.89 15.19
CA GLY A 70 6.21 -1.84 14.77
C GLY A 70 6.55 -1.89 13.28
N THR A 71 5.84 -2.69 12.48
CA THR A 71 6.04 -2.86 11.03
C THR A 71 4.71 -3.03 10.31
N PHE A 72 4.68 -2.66 9.04
CA PHE A 72 3.52 -2.78 8.16
C PHE A 72 3.94 -2.72 6.70
N VAL A 73 3.00 -3.03 5.81
CA VAL A 73 3.19 -2.89 4.35
C VAL A 73 2.15 -1.94 3.81
N LEU A 74 2.58 -0.97 3.00
CA LEU A 74 1.72 -0.26 2.06
C LEU A 74 1.84 -0.92 0.70
N GLN A 75 0.72 -1.17 0.03
CA GLN A 75 0.72 -1.73 -1.32
C GLN A 75 -0.31 -1.03 -2.19
N VAL A 76 0.02 -0.84 -3.46
CA VAL A 76 -0.79 -0.06 -4.41
C VAL A 76 -1.64 -1.03 -5.23
N PRO A 77 -2.96 -1.13 -4.98
CA PRO A 77 -3.85 -1.93 -5.77
C PRO A 77 -4.09 -1.32 -7.16
N CYS A 78 -4.58 -2.14 -8.08
CA CYS A 78 -4.93 -1.75 -9.44
C CYS A 78 -6.42 -1.90 -9.74
N ALA A 79 -6.85 -1.47 -10.93
CA ALA A 79 -8.23 -1.53 -11.41
C ALA A 79 -8.85 -2.93 -11.29
N ALA A 80 -8.08 -3.98 -11.59
CA ALA A 80 -8.52 -5.37 -11.43
C ALA A 80 -8.83 -5.78 -9.97
N GLN A 81 -8.41 -4.99 -8.99
CA GLN A 81 -8.59 -5.24 -7.56
C GLN A 81 -9.63 -4.32 -6.91
N ALA A 82 -10.43 -3.57 -7.68
CA ALA A 82 -11.38 -2.59 -7.12
C ALA A 82 -12.38 -3.22 -6.12
N ASP A 83 -12.98 -4.35 -6.46
CA ASP A 83 -13.91 -5.07 -5.58
C ASP A 83 -13.22 -5.57 -4.31
N LEU A 84 -11.96 -6.01 -4.44
CA LEU A 84 -11.15 -6.42 -3.30
C LEU A 84 -10.90 -5.24 -2.35
N VAL A 85 -10.45 -4.09 -2.89
CA VAL A 85 -10.20 -2.87 -2.12
C VAL A 85 -11.47 -2.45 -1.36
N GLN A 86 -12.62 -2.46 -2.05
CA GLN A 86 -13.90 -2.15 -1.42
C GLN A 86 -14.25 -3.15 -0.31
N THR A 87 -14.05 -4.45 -0.54
CA THR A 87 -14.39 -5.50 0.41
C THR A 87 -13.53 -5.41 1.68
N VAL A 88 -12.21 -5.28 1.54
CA VAL A 88 -11.31 -5.24 2.70
C VAL A 88 -11.38 -3.91 3.45
N GLY A 89 -11.80 -2.82 2.78
CA GLY A 89 -12.08 -1.53 3.41
C GLY A 89 -13.37 -1.50 4.22
N ASN A 90 -14.35 -2.36 3.91
CA ASN A 90 -15.68 -2.38 4.55
C ASN A 90 -15.92 -3.59 5.47
N THR A 91 -14.90 -4.39 5.73
CA THR A 91 -14.96 -5.54 6.65
C THR A 91 -13.95 -5.37 7.77
N THR A 92 -14.26 -5.85 8.98
CA THR A 92 -13.30 -5.85 10.09
C THR A 92 -12.46 -7.13 10.10
N GLY A 93 -11.21 -7.02 10.53
CA GLY A 93 -10.33 -8.18 10.71
C GLY A 93 -10.29 -8.71 12.15
N ALA A 94 -11.00 -8.06 13.09
CA ALA A 94 -10.97 -8.45 14.51
C ALA A 94 -11.48 -9.88 14.72
N ASP A 95 -12.54 -10.26 14.00
CA ASP A 95 -13.20 -11.57 14.13
C ASP A 95 -13.03 -12.45 12.88
N THR A 96 -12.22 -12.03 11.90
CA THR A 96 -12.11 -12.72 10.60
C THR A 96 -10.72 -12.55 10.01
N ASP A 97 -10.04 -13.66 9.72
CA ASP A 97 -8.86 -13.64 8.84
C ASP A 97 -9.32 -13.39 7.40
N LYS A 98 -9.29 -12.11 6.99
CA LYS A 98 -9.69 -11.69 5.64
C LYS A 98 -8.92 -12.39 4.54
N PHE A 99 -7.67 -12.78 4.79
CA PHE A 99 -6.88 -13.48 3.78
C PHE A 99 -7.45 -14.87 3.51
N ALA A 100 -7.82 -15.60 4.56
CA ALA A 100 -8.47 -16.89 4.43
C ALA A 100 -9.90 -16.74 3.86
N ALA A 101 -10.68 -15.80 4.39
CA ALA A 101 -12.08 -15.60 4.01
C ALA A 101 -12.26 -15.23 2.53
N TYR A 102 -11.33 -14.46 1.95
CA TYR A 102 -11.39 -13.99 0.56
C TYR A 102 -10.37 -14.68 -0.36
N GLY A 103 -9.68 -15.72 0.11
CA GLY A 103 -8.71 -16.47 -0.70
C GLY A 103 -7.52 -15.65 -1.19
N LEU A 104 -7.11 -14.63 -0.42
CA LEU A 104 -6.08 -13.68 -0.81
C LEU A 104 -4.71 -14.35 -0.89
N GLN A 105 -4.13 -14.35 -2.08
CA GLN A 105 -2.79 -14.88 -2.31
C GLN A 105 -1.75 -13.84 -1.88
N THR A 106 -0.68 -14.33 -1.23
CA THR A 106 0.33 -13.47 -0.62
C THR A 106 1.73 -14.03 -0.86
N PHE A 107 2.72 -13.15 -0.82
CA PHE A 107 4.12 -13.51 -0.70
C PHE A 107 4.74 -12.89 0.55
N LYS A 108 5.91 -13.40 0.94
CA LYS A 108 6.67 -12.91 2.10
C LYS A 108 7.60 -11.76 1.70
N GLY A 109 7.70 -10.79 2.59
CA GLY A 109 8.67 -9.70 2.50
C GLY A 109 9.99 -10.11 3.11
N GLU A 110 10.96 -9.21 3.04
CA GLU A 110 12.30 -9.41 3.61
C GLU A 110 12.43 -8.79 5.02
N HIS A 111 11.58 -7.83 5.36
CA HIS A 111 11.74 -6.98 6.55
C HIS A 111 10.51 -6.95 7.48
N THR A 112 9.36 -7.49 7.07
CA THR A 112 8.14 -7.53 7.88
C THR A 112 7.49 -8.92 7.85
N GLU A 113 6.79 -9.26 8.93
CA GLU A 113 5.89 -10.42 8.98
C GLU A 113 4.53 -10.13 8.33
N ALA A 114 4.26 -8.87 7.99
CA ALA A 114 3.04 -8.48 7.33
C ALA A 114 2.99 -9.11 5.91
N PRO A 115 1.90 -9.79 5.54
CA PRO A 115 1.81 -10.41 4.23
C PRO A 115 1.72 -9.35 3.12
N LEU A 116 2.44 -9.57 2.02
CA LEU A 116 2.33 -8.75 0.81
C LEU A 116 1.33 -9.40 -0.13
N LEU A 117 0.32 -8.64 -0.55
CA LEU A 117 -0.77 -9.11 -1.39
C LEU A 117 -0.31 -9.26 -2.85
N GLU A 118 -0.57 -10.42 -3.44
CA GLU A 118 -0.32 -10.63 -4.87
C GLU A 118 -1.27 -9.79 -5.74
N GLY A 119 -0.83 -9.41 -6.94
CA GLY A 119 -1.63 -8.67 -7.91
C GLY A 119 -1.67 -7.14 -7.72
N CYS A 120 -1.13 -6.61 -6.61
CA CYS A 120 -0.84 -5.18 -6.52
C CYS A 120 0.27 -4.78 -7.51
N VAL A 121 0.42 -3.49 -7.78
CA VAL A 121 1.43 -2.96 -8.71
C VAL A 121 2.64 -2.34 -8.01
N ALA A 122 2.56 -2.11 -6.71
CA ALA A 122 3.68 -1.70 -5.88
C ALA A 122 3.51 -2.14 -4.42
N TRP A 123 4.62 -2.28 -3.72
CA TRP A 123 4.70 -2.66 -2.31
C TRP A 123 5.83 -1.90 -1.63
N LEU A 124 5.59 -1.45 -0.40
CA LEU A 124 6.53 -0.75 0.45
C LEU A 124 6.47 -1.40 1.83
N GLU A 125 7.56 -2.06 2.22
CA GLU A 125 7.76 -2.55 3.58
C GLU A 125 8.20 -1.39 4.46
N CYS A 126 7.47 -1.17 5.56
CA CYS A 126 7.63 0.00 6.42
C CYS A 126 7.94 -0.41 7.85
N ARG A 127 8.88 0.32 8.47
CA ARG A 127 9.09 0.35 9.92
C ARG A 127 8.34 1.54 10.50
N LEU A 128 7.54 1.32 11.53
CA LEU A 128 6.83 2.38 12.25
C LEU A 128 7.84 3.36 12.86
N LEU A 129 7.60 4.65 12.66
CA LEU A 129 8.25 5.73 13.40
C LEU A 129 7.31 6.15 14.55
N PRO A 130 7.65 5.85 15.81
CA PRO A 130 6.78 6.15 16.93
C PRO A 130 6.61 7.66 17.13
N GLU A 131 5.39 8.15 16.94
CA GLU A 131 4.99 9.54 17.16
C GLU A 131 3.67 9.54 17.96
N PRO A 132 3.70 9.24 19.28
CA PRO A 132 2.49 8.98 20.05
C PRO A 132 1.49 10.13 20.03
N HIS A 133 1.97 11.39 19.99
CA HIS A 133 1.10 12.54 19.87
C HIS A 133 0.28 12.52 18.57
N ASN A 134 0.95 12.34 17.43
CA ASN A 134 0.29 12.30 16.12
C ASN A 134 -0.68 11.12 16.00
N GLN A 135 -0.27 9.95 16.50
CA GLN A 135 -1.08 8.73 16.49
C GLN A 135 -2.34 8.85 17.34
N GLN A 136 -2.32 9.65 18.42
CA GLN A 136 -3.47 9.81 19.31
C GLN A 136 -4.37 10.99 18.94
N ALA A 137 -3.78 12.10 18.48
CA ALA A 137 -4.49 13.32 18.14
C ALA A 137 -5.10 13.29 16.73
N TYR A 138 -4.43 12.64 15.79
CA TYR A 138 -4.75 12.72 14.35
C TYR A 138 -4.88 11.35 13.68
N ASP A 139 -4.70 10.26 14.44
CA ASP A 139 -4.63 8.90 13.89
C ASP A 139 -3.58 8.75 12.78
N LEU A 140 -2.55 9.60 12.83
CA LEU A 140 -1.53 9.74 11.82
C LEU A 140 -0.30 8.91 12.18
N PHE A 141 0.03 7.96 11.29
CA PHE A 141 1.17 7.07 11.43
C PHE A 141 2.24 7.43 10.42
N LEU A 142 3.49 7.47 10.89
CA LEU A 142 4.66 7.69 10.05
C LEU A 142 5.43 6.38 9.93
N GLY A 143 5.95 6.09 8.74
CA GLY A 143 6.77 4.91 8.50
C GLY A 143 8.01 5.25 7.67
N GLU A 144 9.14 4.62 8.02
CA GLU A 144 10.33 4.57 7.18
C GLU A 144 10.21 3.37 6.23
N VAL A 145 10.36 3.60 4.93
CA VAL A 145 10.34 2.53 3.94
C VAL A 145 11.70 1.83 3.94
N VAL A 146 11.70 0.54 4.27
CA VAL A 146 12.91 -0.28 4.39
C VAL A 146 13.14 -1.22 3.21
N ALA A 147 12.07 -1.54 2.46
CA ALA A 147 12.16 -2.19 1.15
C ALA A 147 10.99 -1.75 0.26
N ALA A 148 11.21 -1.75 -1.05
CA ALA A 148 10.18 -1.40 -2.02
C ALA A 148 10.27 -2.29 -3.26
N TYR A 149 9.11 -2.63 -3.81
CA TYR A 149 8.98 -3.43 -5.02
C TYR A 149 7.87 -2.86 -5.91
N ALA A 150 7.95 -3.12 -7.21
CA ALA A 150 6.90 -2.76 -8.15
C ALA A 150 6.78 -3.76 -9.29
N ASP A 151 5.60 -3.81 -9.90
CA ASP A 151 5.36 -4.60 -11.10
C ASP A 151 6.03 -3.92 -12.30
N ALA A 152 7.05 -4.57 -12.87
CA ALA A 152 7.85 -4.02 -13.96
C ALA A 152 7.08 -3.81 -15.27
N ARG A 153 5.86 -4.36 -15.39
CA ARG A 153 4.97 -4.05 -16.52
C ARG A 153 4.45 -2.63 -16.49
N VAL A 154 4.38 -2.01 -15.31
CA VAL A 154 3.84 -0.66 -15.14
C VAL A 154 4.73 0.31 -14.36
N PHE A 155 5.82 -0.18 -13.76
CA PHE A 155 6.83 0.66 -13.14
C PHE A 155 8.24 0.13 -13.40
N SER A 156 9.03 0.88 -14.15
CA SER A 156 10.44 0.56 -14.41
C SER A 156 11.27 1.83 -14.50
N ASP A 157 12.58 1.72 -14.22
CA ASP A 157 13.52 2.86 -14.26
C ASP A 157 13.06 4.09 -13.46
N GLY A 158 12.32 3.82 -12.37
CA GLY A 158 11.77 4.84 -11.49
C GLY A 158 10.62 5.66 -12.08
N ARG A 159 9.88 5.14 -13.06
CA ARG A 159 8.75 5.82 -13.72
C ARG A 159 7.56 4.88 -13.88
N TRP A 160 6.36 5.44 -13.73
CA TRP A 160 5.11 4.78 -14.07
C TRP A 160 4.87 4.81 -15.57
N HIS A 161 4.28 3.74 -16.11
CA HIS A 161 3.79 3.61 -17.47
C HIS A 161 2.59 2.65 -17.45
N PHE A 162 1.50 2.98 -18.15
CA PHE A 162 0.27 2.18 -18.12
C PHE A 162 -0.25 1.84 -19.52
N GLU A 163 0.48 2.21 -20.57
CA GLU A 163 0.09 1.95 -21.96
C GLU A 163 -0.05 0.45 -22.20
N GLY A 164 -1.21 0.01 -22.69
CA GLY A 164 -1.52 -1.41 -22.90
C GLY A 164 -1.80 -2.20 -21.60
N HIS A 165 -1.87 -1.53 -20.45
CA HIS A 165 -2.02 -2.14 -19.13
C HIS A 165 -3.15 -1.51 -18.30
N ASP A 166 -4.32 -1.28 -18.90
CA ASP A 166 -5.44 -0.58 -18.25
C ASP A 166 -5.92 -1.24 -16.95
N GLU A 167 -5.92 -2.59 -16.89
CA GLU A 167 -6.27 -3.33 -15.68
C GLU A 167 -5.30 -3.11 -14.51
N LEU A 168 -4.07 -2.66 -14.80
CA LEU A 168 -3.01 -2.38 -13.83
C LEU A 168 -2.96 -0.91 -13.39
N ARG A 169 -3.82 -0.05 -13.94
CA ARG A 169 -3.93 1.35 -13.50
C ARG A 169 -4.28 1.44 -12.02
N THR A 170 -3.62 2.32 -11.29
CA THR A 170 -3.84 2.49 -9.85
C THR A 170 -5.22 3.07 -9.57
N LEU A 171 -5.78 2.72 -8.42
CA LEU A 171 -7.08 3.22 -7.97
C LEU A 171 -6.96 4.49 -7.13
N HIS A 172 -7.92 5.40 -7.27
CA HIS A 172 -8.03 6.65 -6.53
C HIS A 172 -9.47 6.76 -6.01
N HIS A 173 -9.67 6.52 -4.72
CA HIS A 173 -10.97 6.54 -4.06
C HIS A 173 -11.61 7.94 -4.09
N VAL A 174 -12.91 7.99 -4.36
CA VAL A 174 -13.71 9.21 -4.32
C VAL A 174 -14.66 9.18 -3.12
N ALA A 175 -15.58 8.21 -3.10
CA ALA A 175 -16.55 8.02 -2.03
C ALA A 175 -17.28 6.68 -2.19
N GLY A 176 -17.71 6.06 -1.08
CA GLY A 176 -18.40 4.78 -1.11
C GLY A 176 -17.56 3.71 -1.82
N GLY A 177 -18.15 2.97 -2.76
CA GLY A 177 -17.44 2.02 -3.64
C GLY A 177 -16.97 2.61 -4.97
N HIS A 178 -16.89 3.93 -5.10
CA HIS A 178 -16.49 4.59 -6.35
C HIS A 178 -15.02 5.01 -6.32
N PHE A 179 -14.31 4.63 -7.39
CA PHE A 179 -12.90 4.91 -7.62
C PHE A 179 -12.73 5.48 -9.03
N LEU A 180 -11.70 6.31 -9.20
CA LEU A 180 -11.13 6.64 -10.50
C LEU A 180 -9.83 5.87 -10.69
N THR A 181 -9.45 5.61 -11.94
CA THR A 181 -8.11 5.10 -12.27
C THR A 181 -7.17 6.25 -12.60
N ILE A 182 -5.86 6.04 -12.44
CA ILE A 182 -4.87 7.01 -12.93
C ILE A 182 -5.06 7.29 -14.42
N GLY A 183 -4.98 8.56 -14.80
CA GLY A 183 -5.24 9.05 -16.15
C GLY A 183 -4.05 8.93 -17.12
N GLU A 184 -4.15 9.64 -18.23
CA GLU A 184 -3.10 9.70 -19.26
C GLU A 184 -1.89 10.55 -18.81
N PRO A 185 -0.67 10.17 -19.22
CA PRO A 185 0.53 10.94 -18.91
C PRO A 185 0.53 12.29 -19.65
N ILE A 186 1.07 13.31 -18.99
CA ILE A 186 1.35 14.62 -19.58
C ILE A 186 2.75 15.04 -19.12
N ASP A 187 3.59 15.46 -20.07
CA ASP A 187 4.93 15.95 -19.77
C ASP A 187 4.94 17.48 -19.63
N GLY A 188 5.43 17.95 -18.49
CA GLY A 188 5.73 19.37 -18.28
C GLY A 188 7.13 19.69 -18.81
N HIS A 189 7.26 20.86 -19.45
CA HIS A 189 8.55 21.39 -19.90
C HIS A 189 8.96 22.59 -19.03
N GLN A 190 10.25 22.72 -18.71
CA GLN A 190 10.78 23.95 -18.13
C GLN A 190 10.68 25.07 -19.17
N LEU A 191 10.24 26.24 -18.73
CA LEU A 191 10.16 27.45 -19.54
C LEU A 191 11.54 28.13 -19.64
#